data_AF-A0A919EG18-F1
#
_entry.id   AF-A0A919EG18-F1
#
_cell.length_a   1.000
_cell.length_b   1.000
_cell.length_c   1.000
_cell.angle_alpha   90.00
_cell.angle_beta   90.00
_cell.angle_gamma   90.00
#
_symmetry.space_group_name_H-M   'P 1'
#
loop_
_entity.id
_entity.type
_entity.pdbx_description
1 polymer ?
#
loop_
_entity_poly.entity_id
_entity_poly.type
_entity_poly.pdbx_seq_one_letter_code
_entity_poly.pdbx_strand_id
1 'polypeptide(L)'
;MPWSCCASAEYSTRISCLLAAVSETDDPTDHQRELSAFVSEHRPPVTLIGRFGAGVRQLPAHPGLRVVVPHPRGYRGTSPVLPPPPGRGAGWGSRNVRSMIALDALVRLCPPPADPPPAVGWAQVERALGAALPADYKQLVETYGDGVFDDTIWLLAPDSAYEDCDLQTQTTERNEILADLWEGGEAKPAGLVEAGARVLPWAFEEGTGAFLYWLARPGQHPDEWTVLYNEGRGPLWEHHDMGCLAFLLAVLTGTAETQYFGHLHEELKPTEHRFSTADQTLGTSQR
;
A
#
# COMPACT_ATOMS: atom_id res chain seq x y z
N MET A 1 9.70 26.97 -10.72
CA MET A 1 9.42 25.77 -11.54
C MET A 1 10.55 25.59 -12.55
N PRO A 2 10.92 24.36 -12.97
CA PRO A 2 10.46 23.05 -12.50
C PRO A 2 11.62 22.09 -12.18
N TRP A 3 11.44 21.17 -11.22
CA TRP A 3 11.93 19.79 -11.33
C TRP A 3 10.89 18.92 -10.62
N SER A 4 9.99 18.37 -11.43
CA SER A 4 9.20 17.19 -11.09
C SER A 4 10.18 16.01 -11.05
N CYS A 5 10.14 15.22 -9.98
CA CYS A 5 10.86 13.94 -9.94
C CYS A 5 9.80 12.85 -9.90
N CYS A 6 9.20 12.58 -11.06
CA CYS A 6 8.66 11.25 -11.34
C CYS A 6 9.86 10.32 -11.30
N ALA A 7 10.02 9.57 -10.21
CA ALA A 7 11.01 8.51 -10.14
C ALA A 7 10.52 7.38 -11.07
N SER A 8 11.04 7.34 -12.29
CA SER A 8 10.70 6.32 -13.28
C SER A 8 11.07 4.92 -12.77
N ALA A 9 10.27 3.91 -13.15
CA ALA A 9 10.49 2.50 -12.83
C ALA A 9 11.91 1.99 -13.18
N GLU A 10 12.59 2.63 -14.14
CA GLU A 10 13.98 2.35 -14.51
C GLU A 10 15.01 2.60 -13.38
N TYR A 11 14.71 3.52 -12.44
CA TYR A 11 15.60 3.83 -11.30
C TYR A 11 15.56 2.72 -10.22
N SER A 12 14.43 2.02 -10.09
CA SER A 12 14.23 0.94 -9.12
C SER A 12 14.95 -0.36 -9.52
N THR A 13 14.93 -0.69 -10.81
CA THR A 13 15.59 -1.88 -11.36
C THR A 13 17.11 -1.80 -11.22
N ARG A 14 17.71 -0.61 -11.39
CA ARG A 14 19.17 -0.41 -11.25
C ARG A 14 19.65 -0.56 -9.80
N ILE A 15 18.88 -0.11 -8.81
CA ILE A 15 19.24 -0.24 -7.38
C ILE A 15 19.17 -1.70 -6.92
N SER A 16 18.13 -2.43 -7.35
CA SER A 16 17.97 -3.85 -7.02
C SER A 16 19.07 -4.71 -7.65
N CYS A 17 19.46 -4.43 -8.90
CA CYS A 17 20.60 -5.10 -9.55
C CYS A 17 21.95 -4.77 -8.87
N LEU A 18 22.13 -3.54 -8.36
CA LEU A 18 23.37 -3.16 -7.68
C LEU A 18 23.50 -3.85 -6.31
N LEU A 19 22.41 -3.97 -5.56
CA LEU A 19 22.39 -4.67 -4.26
C LEU A 19 22.51 -6.19 -4.42
N ALA A 20 21.98 -6.77 -5.49
CA ALA A 20 22.19 -8.18 -5.83
C ALA A 20 23.64 -8.46 -6.27
N ALA A 21 24.24 -7.60 -7.10
CA ALA A 21 25.63 -7.75 -7.55
C ALA A 21 26.66 -7.62 -6.41
N VAL A 22 26.39 -6.78 -5.42
CA VAL A 22 27.21 -6.64 -4.19
C VAL A 22 27.17 -7.90 -3.32
N SER A 23 26.18 -8.78 -3.48
CA SER A 23 26.11 -10.06 -2.76
C SER A 23 26.87 -11.20 -3.43
N GLU A 24 27.36 -11.03 -4.66
CA GLU A 24 27.98 -12.10 -5.46
C GLU A 24 29.50 -11.95 -5.67
N THR A 25 30.13 -10.85 -5.23
CA THR A 25 31.59 -10.65 -5.34
C THR A 25 32.32 -10.80 -3.99
N ASP A 26 33.44 -11.53 -4.00
CA ASP A 26 34.21 -11.94 -2.81
C ASP A 26 35.20 -10.87 -2.26
N ASP A 27 35.22 -9.62 -2.76
CA ASP A 27 36.16 -8.56 -2.32
C ASP A 27 35.47 -7.34 -1.66
N PRO A 28 35.59 -7.18 -0.33
CA PRO A 28 34.99 -6.09 0.44
C PRO A 28 35.38 -4.67 0.02
N THR A 29 36.54 -4.51 -0.63
CA THR A 29 37.14 -3.20 -0.90
C THR A 29 36.53 -2.53 -2.13
N ASP A 30 36.01 -3.34 -3.06
CA ASP A 30 35.41 -2.87 -4.31
C ASP A 30 34.01 -2.28 -4.06
N HIS A 31 33.24 -2.92 -3.15
CA HIS A 31 31.91 -2.44 -2.71
C HIS A 31 31.95 -0.99 -2.21
N GLN A 32 33.03 -0.61 -1.52
CA GLN A 32 33.14 0.70 -0.91
C GLN A 32 33.38 1.82 -1.94
N ARG A 33 34.06 1.52 -3.06
CA ARG A 33 34.24 2.48 -4.15
C ARG A 33 32.97 2.68 -4.95
N GLU A 34 32.26 1.61 -5.30
CA GLU A 34 31.05 1.69 -6.10
C GLU A 34 29.90 2.36 -5.34
N LEU A 35 29.70 2.02 -4.06
CA LEU A 35 28.72 2.70 -3.19
C LEU A 35 29.06 4.19 -3.00
N SER A 36 30.34 4.54 -2.86
CA SER A 36 30.76 5.94 -2.71
C SER A 36 30.58 6.74 -4.00
N ALA A 37 30.83 6.14 -5.16
CA ALA A 37 30.61 6.77 -6.46
C ALA A 37 29.10 7.01 -6.69
N PHE A 38 28.26 6.01 -6.41
CA PHE A 38 26.81 6.08 -6.56
C PHE A 38 26.17 7.14 -5.65
N VAL A 39 26.56 7.18 -4.37
CA VAL A 39 26.10 8.17 -3.37
C VAL A 39 26.61 9.57 -3.69
N SER A 40 27.80 9.71 -4.30
CA SER A 40 28.34 11.02 -4.70
C SER A 40 27.64 11.59 -5.93
N GLU A 41 27.05 10.75 -6.78
CA GLU A 41 26.44 11.16 -8.06
C GLU A 41 24.97 11.57 -7.90
N HIS A 42 24.28 11.16 -6.81
CA HIS A 42 22.84 11.39 -6.62
C HIS A 42 22.51 11.98 -5.23
N ARG A 43 21.74 13.08 -5.19
CA ARG A 43 21.16 13.68 -3.97
C ARG A 43 19.63 13.59 -4.06
N PRO A 44 18.87 13.23 -3.00
CA PRO A 44 19.14 13.35 -1.54
C PRO A 44 19.31 11.96 -0.82
N PRO A 45 19.47 11.86 0.53
CA PRO A 45 20.09 10.69 1.19
C PRO A 45 19.21 9.42 1.23
N VAL A 46 19.82 8.26 0.95
CA VAL A 46 19.20 6.93 0.99
C VAL A 46 19.14 6.40 2.42
N THR A 47 17.94 6.06 2.90
CA THR A 47 17.75 5.33 4.16
C THR A 47 17.52 3.85 3.84
N LEU A 48 18.40 2.97 4.34
CA LEU A 48 18.26 1.52 4.21
C LEU A 48 17.70 0.95 5.52
N ILE A 49 16.51 0.34 5.46
CA ILE A 49 15.91 -0.42 6.55
C ILE A 49 15.93 -1.89 6.13
N GLY A 50 16.67 -2.73 6.85
CA GLY A 50 16.79 -4.15 6.52
C GLY A 50 17.13 -4.99 7.75
N ARG A 51 16.59 -6.22 7.82
CA ARG A 51 17.04 -7.23 8.79
C ARG A 51 18.33 -7.86 8.27
N PHE A 52 19.44 -7.55 8.92
CA PHE A 52 20.69 -8.24 8.66
C PHE A 52 20.67 -9.65 9.28
N GLY A 53 21.01 -10.66 8.50
CA GLY A 53 21.28 -12.01 9.02
C GLY A 53 22.39 -11.96 10.09
N ALA A 54 22.40 -12.96 10.97
CA ALA A 54 23.34 -13.07 12.09
C ALA A 54 24.80 -13.22 11.59
N GLY A 55 25.41 -12.12 11.17
CA GLY A 55 26.75 -12.08 10.56
C GLY A 55 27.21 -10.68 10.15
N VAL A 56 26.31 -9.76 9.79
CA VAL A 56 26.68 -8.38 9.41
C VAL A 56 26.69 -7.51 10.66
N ARG A 57 27.83 -7.47 11.37
CA ARG A 57 27.97 -6.69 12.62
C ARG A 57 28.68 -5.35 12.49
N GLN A 58 29.13 -4.93 11.32
CA GLN A 58 29.71 -3.58 11.18
C GLN A 58 29.72 -3.13 9.72
N LEU A 59 28.79 -2.24 9.37
CA LEU A 59 29.00 -1.31 8.26
C LEU A 59 29.75 -0.08 8.80
N PRO A 60 30.77 0.45 8.10
CA PRO A 60 31.46 1.65 8.53
C PRO A 60 30.54 2.87 8.46
N ALA A 61 30.62 3.74 9.48
CA ALA A 61 29.85 4.98 9.52
C ALA A 61 30.25 5.92 8.38
N HIS A 62 29.35 6.18 7.43
CA HIS A 62 29.54 7.16 6.37
C HIS A 62 28.67 8.40 6.65
N PRO A 63 29.18 9.63 6.45
CA PRO A 63 28.45 10.88 6.75
C PRO A 63 27.27 11.23 5.82
N GLY A 64 26.57 10.21 5.30
CA GLY A 64 25.35 10.32 4.49
C GLY A 64 24.43 9.10 4.54
N LEU A 65 24.76 8.07 5.35
CA LEU A 65 24.00 6.82 5.46
C LEU A 65 23.45 6.70 6.89
N ARG A 66 22.12 6.59 7.05
CA ARG A 66 21.48 6.23 8.33
C ARG A 66 20.97 4.80 8.25
N VAL A 67 21.46 3.97 9.18
CA VAL A 67 21.02 2.57 9.37
C VAL A 67 20.21 2.51 10.65
N VAL A 68 18.93 2.10 10.56
CA VAL A 68 18.06 1.88 11.72
C VAL A 68 17.84 0.39 11.88
N VAL A 69 18.29 -0.18 13.00
CA VAL A 69 18.10 -1.60 13.32
C VAL A 69 17.02 -1.73 14.40
N PRO A 70 15.81 -2.24 14.08
CA PRO A 70 14.79 -2.45 15.09
C PRO A 70 15.14 -3.62 16.01
N HIS A 71 15.02 -3.41 17.33
CA HIS A 71 15.25 -4.44 18.35
C HIS A 71 14.02 -5.35 18.50
N PRO A 72 14.17 -6.69 18.57
CA PRO A 72 13.05 -7.58 18.80
C PRO A 72 12.66 -7.58 20.28
N ARG A 73 11.48 -7.06 20.63
CA ARG A 73 10.82 -7.42 21.90
C ARG A 73 9.99 -8.69 21.68
N GLY A 74 10.28 -9.69 22.50
CA GLY A 74 9.82 -11.06 22.34
C GLY A 74 8.33 -11.26 22.59
N TYR A 75 7.72 -12.08 21.73
CA TYR A 75 6.43 -12.71 21.96
C TYR A 75 6.69 -14.17 22.39
N ARG A 76 6.22 -14.54 23.60
CA ARG A 76 6.07 -15.94 24.03
C ARG A 76 4.60 -16.15 24.38
N GLY A 77 3.98 -17.17 23.78
CA GLY A 77 2.68 -17.67 24.23
C GLY A 77 1.91 -18.33 23.10
N THR A 78 2.08 -19.63 22.93
CA THR A 78 1.27 -20.47 22.06
C THR A 78 -0.03 -20.86 22.75
N SER A 79 -1.16 -20.67 22.08
CA SER A 79 -2.39 -21.43 22.33
C SER A 79 -3.10 -21.70 21.00
N PRO A 80 -3.62 -22.91 20.78
CA PRO A 80 -4.20 -23.30 19.49
C PRO A 80 -5.58 -22.66 19.32
N VAL A 81 -5.77 -21.92 18.23
CA VAL A 81 -7.07 -21.37 17.83
C VAL A 81 -7.88 -22.48 17.15
N LEU A 82 -9.00 -22.87 17.75
CA LEU A 82 -10.01 -23.72 17.14
C LEU A 82 -10.78 -22.92 16.06
N PRO A 83 -11.14 -23.53 14.91
CA PRO A 83 -11.93 -22.84 13.89
C PRO A 83 -13.36 -22.54 14.38
N PRO A 84 -13.96 -21.40 14.00
CA PRO A 84 -15.33 -21.08 14.37
C PRO A 84 -16.33 -22.03 13.69
N PRO A 85 -17.47 -22.33 14.32
CA PRO A 85 -18.50 -23.17 13.71
C PRO A 85 -19.17 -22.44 12.52
N PRO A 86 -19.67 -23.19 11.51
CA PRO A 86 -20.32 -22.59 10.35
C PRO A 86 -21.66 -21.95 10.73
N GLY A 87 -21.66 -20.63 10.84
CA GLY A 87 -22.82 -19.79 11.13
C GLY A 87 -23.57 -19.39 9.86
N ARG A 88 -24.86 -19.73 9.82
CA ARG A 88 -25.80 -19.55 8.71
C ARG A 88 -26.03 -18.07 8.36
N GLY A 89 -26.32 -17.81 7.09
CA GLY A 89 -26.47 -16.48 6.50
C GLY A 89 -27.42 -15.55 7.25
N ALA A 90 -26.84 -14.50 7.83
CA ALA A 90 -27.54 -13.31 8.35
C ALA A 90 -26.64 -12.05 8.31
N GLY A 91 -25.62 -12.03 7.44
CA GLY A 91 -24.52 -11.05 7.49
C GLY A 91 -24.59 -9.88 6.51
N TRP A 92 -25.46 -9.92 5.50
CA TRP A 92 -25.50 -8.89 4.45
C TRP A 92 -26.07 -7.56 4.95
N GLY A 93 -27.30 -7.58 5.51
CA GLY A 93 -27.97 -6.38 5.98
C GLY A 93 -27.24 -5.65 7.12
N SER A 94 -26.57 -6.39 8.01
CA SER A 94 -25.83 -5.77 9.13
C SER A 94 -24.48 -5.20 8.70
N ARG A 95 -23.87 -5.67 7.61
CA ARG A 95 -22.61 -5.13 7.08
C ARG A 95 -22.83 -3.83 6.33
N ASN A 96 -23.86 -3.74 5.50
CA ASN A 96 -24.22 -2.48 4.83
C ASN A 96 -24.48 -1.35 5.83
N VAL A 97 -25.12 -1.63 6.96
CA VAL A 97 -25.33 -0.64 8.03
C VAL A 97 -24.01 -0.21 8.67
N ARG A 98 -23.07 -1.14 8.90
CA ARG A 98 -21.74 -0.81 9.44
C ARG A 98 -20.91 0.03 8.46
N SER A 99 -20.94 -0.30 7.17
CA SER A 99 -20.25 0.47 6.12
C SER A 99 -20.83 1.89 6.01
N MET A 100 -22.16 2.05 6.03
CA MET A 100 -22.79 3.38 6.04
C MET A 100 -22.37 4.20 7.28
N ILE A 101 -22.35 3.61 8.47
CA ILE A 101 -21.90 4.30 9.70
C ILE A 101 -20.43 4.71 9.59
N ALA A 102 -19.58 3.84 9.03
CA ALA A 102 -18.17 4.13 8.82
C ALA A 102 -17.97 5.25 7.79
N LEU A 103 -18.74 5.27 6.71
CA LEU A 103 -18.69 6.33 5.70
C LEU A 103 -19.13 7.66 6.30
N ASP A 104 -20.24 7.68 7.05
CA ASP A 104 -20.71 8.87 7.74
C ASP A 104 -19.68 9.40 8.74
N ALA A 105 -18.96 8.50 9.42
CA ALA A 105 -17.87 8.89 10.32
C ALA A 105 -16.69 9.47 9.54
N LEU A 106 -16.31 8.87 8.42
CA LEU A 106 -15.24 9.36 7.54
C LEU A 106 -15.59 10.74 6.97
N VAL A 107 -16.80 10.94 6.46
CA VAL A 107 -17.28 12.23 5.91
C VAL A 107 -17.28 13.34 6.96
N ARG A 108 -17.60 13.02 8.23
CA ARG A 108 -17.49 13.98 9.34
C ARG A 108 -16.04 14.29 9.71
N LEU A 109 -15.16 13.30 9.61
CA LEU A 109 -13.75 13.43 9.97
C LEU A 109 -12.96 14.19 8.89
N CYS A 110 -13.18 13.84 7.64
CA CYS A 110 -12.49 14.31 6.45
C CYS A 110 -13.55 14.63 5.38
N PRO A 111 -14.02 15.90 5.30
CA PRO A 111 -15.08 16.27 4.36
C PRO A 111 -14.70 15.94 2.90
N PRO A 112 -15.64 15.43 2.10
CA PRO A 112 -15.40 15.13 0.68
C PRO A 112 -15.20 16.41 -0.14
N PRO A 113 -14.73 16.29 -1.40
CA PRO A 113 -14.66 17.40 -2.34
C PRO A 113 -15.99 18.16 -2.45
N ALA A 114 -15.92 19.47 -2.69
CA ALA A 114 -17.10 20.32 -2.84
C ALA A 114 -17.92 19.94 -4.08
N ASP A 115 -17.24 19.57 -5.17
CA ASP A 115 -17.86 19.07 -6.39
C ASP A 115 -17.88 17.53 -6.35
N PRO A 116 -19.04 16.89 -6.58
CA PRO A 116 -19.13 15.44 -6.54
C PRO A 116 -18.31 14.80 -7.67
N PRO A 117 -17.69 13.63 -7.43
CA PRO A 117 -16.97 12.92 -8.47
C PRO A 117 -17.92 12.44 -9.58
N PRO A 118 -17.40 12.17 -10.79
CA PRO A 118 -18.18 11.60 -11.88
C PRO A 118 -18.83 10.27 -11.49
N ALA A 119 -20.00 9.98 -12.05
CA ALA A 119 -20.68 8.70 -11.82
C ALA A 119 -19.89 7.55 -12.43
N VAL A 120 -19.69 6.47 -11.66
CA VAL A 120 -18.90 5.31 -12.08
C VAL A 120 -19.79 4.23 -12.69
N GLY A 121 -19.40 3.72 -13.86
CA GLY A 121 -20.04 2.58 -14.52
C GLY A 121 -19.63 1.24 -13.92
N TRP A 122 -20.01 0.96 -12.66
CA TRP A 122 -19.50 -0.21 -11.90
C TRP A 122 -19.58 -1.55 -12.65
N ALA A 123 -20.68 -1.82 -13.37
CA ALA A 123 -20.82 -3.07 -14.12
C ALA A 123 -19.77 -3.23 -15.25
N GLN A 124 -19.24 -2.12 -15.79
CA GLN A 124 -18.15 -2.14 -16.76
C GLN A 124 -16.81 -2.33 -16.06
N VAL A 125 -16.57 -1.60 -14.97
CA VAL A 125 -15.35 -1.70 -14.14
C VAL A 125 -15.16 -3.14 -13.64
N GLU A 126 -16.19 -3.72 -13.03
CA GLU A 126 -16.16 -5.09 -12.49
C GLU A 126 -15.94 -6.14 -13.59
N ARG A 127 -16.49 -5.91 -14.78
CA ARG A 127 -16.27 -6.78 -15.94
C ARG A 127 -14.83 -6.71 -16.42
N ALA A 128 -14.24 -5.51 -16.47
CA ALA A 128 -12.85 -5.31 -16.87
C ALA A 128 -11.87 -5.96 -15.87
N LEU A 129 -12.15 -5.82 -14.57
CA LEU A 129 -11.34 -6.42 -13.50
C LEU A 129 -11.57 -7.94 -13.34
N GLY A 130 -12.62 -8.50 -13.95
CA GLY A 130 -13.04 -9.89 -13.73
C GLY A 130 -13.42 -10.17 -12.26
N ALA A 131 -13.91 -9.15 -11.56
CA ALA A 131 -14.13 -9.15 -10.13
C ALA A 131 -15.30 -8.23 -9.77
N ALA A 132 -16.26 -8.70 -8.97
CA ALA A 132 -17.13 -7.78 -8.26
C ALA A 132 -16.32 -7.05 -7.17
N LEU A 133 -16.62 -5.80 -6.88
CA LEU A 133 -15.91 -4.98 -5.90
C LEU A 133 -16.72 -4.79 -4.61
N PRO A 134 -16.05 -4.63 -3.45
CA PRO A 134 -16.71 -4.37 -2.18
C PRO A 134 -17.64 -3.15 -2.24
N ALA A 135 -18.79 -3.23 -1.56
CA ALA A 135 -19.76 -2.13 -1.53
C ALA A 135 -19.22 -0.88 -0.83
N ASP A 136 -18.39 -1.04 0.20
CA ASP A 136 -17.79 0.08 0.96
C ASP A 136 -16.79 0.87 0.11
N TYR A 137 -16.05 0.19 -0.77
CA TYR A 137 -15.19 0.83 -1.76
C TYR A 137 -15.98 1.67 -2.76
N LYS A 138 -17.07 1.11 -3.30
CA LYS A 138 -17.90 1.84 -4.28
C LYS A 138 -18.45 3.13 -3.68
N GLN A 139 -18.94 3.04 -2.44
CA GLN A 139 -19.40 4.19 -1.68
C GLN A 139 -18.28 5.21 -1.44
N LEU A 140 -17.06 4.75 -1.11
CA LEU A 140 -15.91 5.61 -0.91
C LEU A 140 -15.55 6.37 -2.20
N VAL A 141 -15.47 5.69 -3.34
CA VAL A 141 -15.18 6.31 -4.65
C VAL A 141 -16.29 7.25 -5.10
N GLU A 142 -17.56 6.87 -4.93
CA GLU A 142 -18.70 7.74 -5.25
C GLU A 142 -18.75 9.01 -4.39
N THR A 143 -18.11 8.99 -3.22
CA THR A 143 -18.06 10.12 -2.29
C THR A 143 -16.83 11.00 -2.51
N TYR A 144 -15.67 10.41 -2.77
CA TYR A 144 -14.39 11.12 -2.80
C TYR A 144 -13.74 11.22 -4.19
N GLY A 145 -13.98 10.27 -5.10
CA GLY A 145 -13.27 10.17 -6.38
C GLY A 145 -11.81 9.75 -6.22
N ASP A 146 -10.98 10.04 -7.21
CA ASP A 146 -9.52 9.91 -7.15
C ASP A 146 -8.88 11.07 -6.39
N GLY A 147 -7.92 10.76 -5.52
CA GLY A 147 -7.24 11.76 -4.72
C GLY A 147 -6.55 11.17 -3.51
N VAL A 148 -6.13 12.05 -2.60
CA VAL A 148 -5.26 11.72 -1.47
C VAL A 148 -5.85 12.21 -0.15
N PHE A 149 -5.86 11.32 0.84
CA PHE A 149 -6.17 11.63 2.24
C PHE A 149 -4.90 12.04 2.98
N ASP A 150 -4.92 13.21 3.61
CA ASP A 150 -3.82 13.80 4.39
C ASP A 150 -2.47 13.77 3.68
N ASP A 151 -2.48 13.95 2.35
CA ASP A 151 -1.28 13.91 1.51
C ASP A 151 -0.48 12.58 1.70
N THR A 152 -1.17 11.52 2.14
CA THR A 152 -0.56 10.24 2.56
C THR A 152 -1.17 9.03 1.85
N ILE A 153 -2.50 8.88 1.81
CA ILE A 153 -3.14 7.70 1.20
C ILE A 153 -3.88 8.10 -0.06
N TRP A 154 -3.39 7.62 -1.20
CA TRP A 154 -4.04 7.81 -2.49
C TRP A 154 -5.11 6.77 -2.72
N LEU A 155 -6.33 7.21 -2.98
CA LEU A 155 -7.46 6.37 -3.37
C LEU A 155 -7.42 6.15 -4.89
N LEU A 156 -7.33 4.88 -5.29
CA LEU A 156 -7.46 4.51 -6.70
C LEU A 156 -8.93 4.55 -7.08
N ALA A 157 -9.25 5.25 -8.17
CA ALA A 157 -10.60 5.32 -8.71
C ALA A 157 -10.62 4.83 -10.17
N PRO A 158 -11.71 4.20 -10.63
CA PRO A 158 -11.83 3.83 -12.03
C PRO A 158 -11.91 5.05 -12.94
N ASP A 159 -11.33 4.94 -14.13
CA ASP A 159 -11.39 5.96 -15.19
C ASP A 159 -10.76 7.32 -14.78
N SER A 160 -9.80 7.24 -13.83
CA SER A 160 -8.96 8.36 -13.42
C SER A 160 -8.24 8.95 -14.64
N ALA A 161 -8.06 10.27 -14.64
CA ALA A 161 -7.29 10.94 -15.70
C ALA A 161 -5.77 10.74 -15.55
N TYR A 162 -5.35 10.15 -14.42
CA TYR A 162 -3.97 9.91 -14.02
C TYR A 162 -3.76 8.41 -13.90
N GLU A 163 -2.85 7.86 -14.69
CA GLU A 163 -2.56 6.42 -14.75
C GLU A 163 -2.20 5.87 -13.35
N ASP A 164 -1.36 6.60 -12.60
CA ASP A 164 -0.96 6.23 -11.22
C ASP A 164 -2.15 6.13 -10.25
N CYS A 165 -3.26 6.80 -10.54
CA CYS A 165 -4.48 6.79 -9.72
C CYS A 165 -5.62 5.95 -10.33
N ASP A 166 -5.43 5.38 -11.53
CA ASP A 166 -6.44 4.56 -12.18
C ASP A 166 -6.44 3.13 -11.65
N LEU A 167 -7.60 2.69 -11.18
CA LEU A 167 -7.76 1.36 -10.58
C LEU A 167 -7.37 0.23 -11.54
N GLN A 168 -7.75 0.30 -12.81
CA GLN A 168 -7.53 -0.75 -13.80
C GLN A 168 -6.06 -0.81 -14.25
N THR A 169 -5.47 0.37 -14.52
CA THR A 169 -4.05 0.51 -14.85
C THR A 169 -3.20 -0.03 -13.71
N GLN A 170 -3.41 0.46 -12.48
CA GLN A 170 -2.67 -0.02 -11.32
C GLN A 170 -2.90 -1.51 -11.05
N THR A 171 -4.12 -2.04 -11.24
CA THR A 171 -4.37 -3.48 -11.10
C THR A 171 -3.52 -4.29 -12.07
N THR A 172 -3.43 -3.87 -13.33
CA THR A 172 -2.64 -4.56 -14.36
C THR A 172 -1.16 -4.53 -14.00
N GLU A 173 -0.60 -3.35 -13.75
CA GLU A 173 0.81 -3.20 -13.43
C GLU A 173 1.22 -3.94 -12.15
N ARG A 174 0.41 -3.84 -11.09
CA ARG A 174 0.73 -4.49 -9.82
C ARG A 174 0.69 -6.01 -9.95
N ASN A 175 -0.22 -6.56 -10.76
CA ASN A 175 -0.27 -8.00 -11.01
C ASN A 175 0.98 -8.50 -11.73
N GLU A 176 1.47 -7.75 -12.72
CA GLU A 176 2.71 -8.09 -13.44
C GLU A 176 3.93 -8.05 -12.51
N ILE A 177 4.08 -6.97 -11.74
CA ILE A 177 5.20 -6.81 -10.81
C ILE A 177 5.18 -7.89 -9.72
N LEU A 178 4.02 -8.17 -9.13
CA LEU A 178 3.94 -9.22 -8.11
C LEU A 178 4.20 -10.61 -8.69
N ALA A 179 3.79 -10.88 -9.94
CA ALA A 179 4.12 -12.13 -10.61
C ALA A 179 5.65 -12.29 -10.76
N ASP A 180 6.32 -11.26 -11.29
CA ASP A 180 7.78 -11.24 -11.48
C ASP A 180 8.54 -11.42 -10.16
N LEU A 181 8.13 -10.71 -9.09
CA LEU A 181 8.75 -10.82 -7.76
C LEU A 181 8.63 -12.23 -7.19
N TRP A 182 7.46 -12.86 -7.34
CA TRP A 182 7.24 -14.21 -6.84
C TRP A 182 7.95 -15.28 -7.68
N GLU A 183 8.05 -15.09 -9.00
CA GLU A 183 8.89 -15.93 -9.87
C GLU A 183 10.37 -15.77 -9.53
N GLY A 184 10.79 -14.55 -9.16
CA GLY A 184 12.12 -14.22 -8.67
C GLY A 184 12.48 -14.76 -7.28
N GLY A 185 11.53 -15.40 -6.59
CA GLY A 185 11.77 -16.09 -5.32
C GLY A 185 11.34 -15.34 -4.06
N GLU A 186 10.65 -14.19 -4.18
CA GLU A 186 10.02 -13.57 -3.02
C GLU A 186 8.90 -14.45 -2.44
N ALA A 187 8.77 -14.43 -1.12
CA ALA A 187 7.74 -15.20 -0.44
C ALA A 187 6.36 -14.59 -0.65
N LYS A 188 5.43 -15.37 -1.23
CA LYS A 188 4.01 -14.98 -1.28
C LYS A 188 3.44 -14.88 0.14
N PRO A 189 2.60 -13.89 0.44
CA PRO A 189 1.88 -13.85 1.71
C PRO A 189 0.97 -15.07 1.83
N ALA A 190 0.82 -15.61 3.05
CA ALA A 190 0.16 -16.90 3.28
C ALA A 190 -1.27 -16.97 2.71
N GLY A 191 -2.00 -15.86 2.73
CA GLY A 191 -3.35 -15.76 2.15
C GLY A 191 -3.42 -15.90 0.62
N LEU A 192 -2.32 -15.66 -0.10
CA LEU A 192 -2.23 -15.77 -1.57
C LEU A 192 -1.66 -17.09 -2.06
N VAL A 193 -1.28 -17.99 -1.15
CA VAL A 193 -0.90 -19.37 -1.50
C VAL A 193 -2.14 -20.22 -1.81
N GLU A 194 -3.31 -19.80 -1.33
CA GLU A 194 -4.59 -20.43 -1.65
C GLU A 194 -4.89 -20.36 -3.16
N ALA A 195 -5.21 -21.50 -3.77
CA ALA A 195 -5.48 -21.57 -5.20
C ALA A 195 -6.68 -20.70 -5.59
N GLY A 196 -6.47 -19.73 -6.48
CA GLY A 196 -7.50 -18.79 -6.93
C GLY A 196 -7.64 -17.53 -6.08
N ALA A 197 -6.90 -17.42 -4.96
CA ALA A 197 -6.77 -16.16 -4.25
C ALA A 197 -5.94 -15.17 -5.09
N ARG A 198 -6.33 -13.90 -5.05
CA ARG A 198 -5.64 -12.81 -5.76
C ARG A 198 -5.67 -11.53 -4.93
N VAL A 199 -4.83 -10.58 -5.30
CA VAL A 199 -4.89 -9.21 -4.80
C VAL A 199 -5.48 -8.28 -5.85
N LEU A 200 -6.14 -7.23 -5.37
CA LEU A 200 -6.63 -6.12 -6.18
C LEU A 200 -6.27 -4.82 -5.44
N PRO A 201 -5.46 -3.92 -6.03
CA PRO A 201 -5.08 -2.69 -5.35
C PRO A 201 -6.30 -1.77 -5.22
N TRP A 202 -6.36 -1.00 -4.15
CA TRP A 202 -7.41 0.01 -3.94
C TRP A 202 -6.87 1.36 -3.48
N ALA A 203 -5.64 1.37 -2.95
CA ALA A 203 -4.93 2.58 -2.57
C ALA A 203 -3.41 2.33 -2.58
N PHE A 204 -2.65 3.41 -2.49
CA PHE A 204 -1.21 3.38 -2.21
C PHE A 204 -0.82 4.47 -1.23
N GLU A 205 0.34 4.31 -0.60
CA GLU A 205 0.90 5.31 0.31
C GLU A 205 1.89 6.20 -0.43
N GLU A 206 1.71 7.51 -0.30
CA GLU A 206 2.53 8.54 -0.93
C GLU A 206 4.00 8.42 -0.50
N GLY A 207 4.90 8.43 -1.48
CA GLY A 207 6.35 8.47 -1.27
C GLY A 207 7.02 7.20 -0.72
N THR A 208 6.26 6.18 -0.29
CA THR A 208 6.84 4.93 0.25
C THR A 208 6.95 3.83 -0.80
N GLY A 209 6.10 3.90 -1.84
CA GLY A 209 5.92 2.84 -2.84
C GLY A 209 5.03 1.70 -2.36
N ALA A 210 4.47 1.79 -1.15
CA ALA A 210 3.62 0.76 -0.58
C ALA A 210 2.22 0.79 -1.20
N PHE A 211 1.62 -0.38 -1.33
CA PHE A 211 0.27 -0.54 -1.88
C PHE A 211 -0.66 -1.21 -0.87
N LEU A 212 -1.92 -0.79 -0.91
CA LEU A 212 -3.00 -1.42 -0.18
C LEU A 212 -3.88 -2.20 -1.15
N TYR A 213 -4.09 -3.46 -0.82
CA TYR A 213 -4.81 -4.43 -1.62
C TYR A 213 -6.01 -4.99 -0.86
N TRP A 214 -7.02 -5.45 -1.60
CA TRP A 214 -7.94 -6.46 -1.09
C TRP A 214 -7.37 -7.84 -1.33
N LEU A 215 -7.49 -8.72 -0.34
CA LEU A 215 -7.31 -10.15 -0.53
C LEU A 215 -8.63 -10.78 -1.01
N ALA A 216 -8.75 -10.96 -2.32
CA ALA A 216 -9.91 -11.57 -2.95
C ALA A 216 -9.77 -13.09 -2.99
N ARG A 217 -10.65 -13.81 -2.27
CA ARG A 217 -10.68 -15.27 -2.24
C ARG A 217 -11.78 -15.86 -3.11
N PRO A 218 -11.55 -17.03 -3.74
CA PRO A 218 -12.53 -17.67 -4.58
C PRO A 218 -13.76 -18.09 -3.76
N GLY A 219 -14.96 -17.80 -4.29
CA GLY A 219 -16.22 -18.13 -3.63
C GLY A 219 -16.57 -17.25 -2.41
N GLN A 220 -15.69 -16.31 -2.03
CA GLN A 220 -15.95 -15.35 -0.98
C GLN A 220 -16.68 -14.13 -1.56
N HIS A 221 -17.66 -13.60 -0.82
CA HIS A 221 -18.35 -12.38 -1.22
C HIS A 221 -17.39 -11.16 -1.13
N PRO A 222 -17.38 -10.20 -2.08
CA PRO A 222 -16.48 -9.04 -2.07
C PRO A 222 -16.45 -8.24 -0.77
N ASP A 223 -17.62 -7.98 -0.16
CA ASP A 223 -17.73 -7.30 1.15
C ASP A 223 -17.10 -8.05 2.34
N GLU A 224 -16.53 -9.23 2.12
CA GLU A 224 -15.79 -10.00 3.13
C GLU A 224 -14.28 -10.01 2.85
N TRP A 225 -13.84 -9.36 1.77
CA TRP A 225 -12.41 -9.22 1.48
C TRP A 225 -11.76 -8.29 2.51
N THR A 226 -10.54 -8.66 2.87
CA THR A 226 -9.75 -8.00 3.91
C THR A 226 -8.59 -7.23 3.30
N VAL A 227 -8.11 -6.21 4.00
CA VAL A 227 -6.99 -5.39 3.53
C VAL A 227 -5.64 -6.09 3.76
N LEU A 228 -4.80 -6.04 2.73
CA LEU A 228 -3.38 -6.34 2.80
C LEU A 228 -2.59 -5.06 2.51
N TYR A 229 -1.66 -4.70 3.38
CA TYR A 229 -0.65 -3.68 3.12
C TYR A 229 0.62 -4.38 2.65
N ASN A 230 1.15 -3.98 1.49
CA ASN A 230 2.44 -4.44 0.96
C ASN A 230 3.45 -3.31 1.06
N GLU A 231 4.56 -3.53 1.76
CA GLU A 231 5.58 -2.50 1.88
C GLU A 231 6.24 -2.20 0.54
N GLY A 232 6.52 -0.93 0.26
CA GLY A 232 7.00 -0.51 -1.06
C GLY A 232 8.44 -0.87 -1.38
N ARG A 233 9.28 -1.12 -0.37
CA ARG A 233 10.73 -1.34 -0.50
C ARG A 233 11.20 -2.61 0.21
N GLY A 234 10.36 -3.63 0.21
CA GLY A 234 10.70 -4.94 0.76
C GLY A 234 9.56 -5.96 0.61
N PRO A 235 9.78 -7.19 1.08
CA PRO A 235 8.89 -8.32 0.82
C PRO A 235 7.77 -8.45 1.85
N LEU A 236 7.66 -7.54 2.83
CA LEU A 236 6.70 -7.71 3.93
C LEU A 236 5.28 -7.32 3.53
N TRP A 237 4.36 -8.07 4.14
CA TRP A 237 2.92 -7.89 4.01
C TRP A 237 2.31 -7.84 5.41
N GLU A 238 1.39 -6.93 5.62
CA GLU A 238 0.57 -6.84 6.82
C GLU A 238 -0.90 -7.08 6.48
N HIS A 239 -1.58 -7.88 7.28
CA HIS A 239 -2.98 -8.24 7.05
C HIS A 239 -3.86 -7.61 8.12
N HIS A 240 -4.95 -6.99 7.67
CA HIS A 240 -5.97 -6.40 8.52
C HIS A 240 -7.33 -7.05 8.25
N ASP A 241 -7.95 -7.61 9.29
CA ASP A 241 -9.25 -8.30 9.23
C ASP A 241 -10.45 -7.33 9.12
N MET A 242 -10.38 -6.40 8.16
CA MET A 242 -11.41 -5.39 7.89
C MET A 242 -11.40 -4.97 6.41
N GLY A 243 -12.51 -4.38 5.96
CA GLY A 243 -12.64 -3.77 4.63
C GLY A 243 -11.89 -2.44 4.50
N CYS A 244 -11.76 -1.92 3.28
CA CYS A 244 -10.94 -0.74 3.00
C CYS A 244 -11.44 0.53 3.71
N LEU A 245 -12.77 0.72 3.79
CA LEU A 245 -13.32 1.91 4.43
C LEU A 245 -13.04 1.93 5.94
N ALA A 246 -13.22 0.77 6.60
CA ALA A 246 -12.93 0.63 8.02
C ALA A 246 -11.43 0.80 8.30
N PHE A 247 -10.58 0.26 7.43
CA PHE A 247 -9.13 0.42 7.53
C PHE A 247 -8.71 1.88 7.37
N LEU A 248 -9.18 2.57 6.32
CA LEU A 248 -8.88 3.98 6.09
C LEU A 248 -9.30 4.84 7.28
N LEU A 249 -10.53 4.65 7.79
CA LEU A 249 -11.00 5.38 8.97
C LEU A 249 -10.09 5.12 10.17
N ALA A 250 -9.71 3.86 10.42
CA ALA A 250 -8.83 3.49 11.53
C ALA A 250 -7.43 4.12 11.39
N VAL A 251 -6.89 4.21 10.17
CA VAL A 251 -5.61 4.89 9.92
C VAL A 251 -5.73 6.37 10.19
N LEU A 252 -6.77 7.05 9.69
CA LEU A 252 -6.95 8.48 9.92
C LEU A 252 -7.20 8.81 11.40
N THR A 253 -7.88 7.93 12.16
CA THR A 253 -8.10 8.14 13.60
C THR A 253 -6.97 7.62 14.49
N GLY A 254 -5.91 7.04 13.93
CA GLY A 254 -4.79 6.48 14.69
C GLY A 254 -5.14 5.25 15.53
N THR A 255 -6.21 4.56 15.16
CA THR A 255 -6.67 3.33 15.84
C THR A 255 -6.35 2.07 15.06
N ALA A 256 -5.77 2.19 13.85
CA ALA A 256 -5.29 1.04 13.10
C ALA A 256 -4.12 0.40 13.86
N GLU A 257 -4.25 -0.90 14.15
CA GLU A 257 -3.13 -1.71 14.61
C GLU A 257 -2.26 -2.03 13.39
N THR A 258 -1.26 -1.18 13.14
CA THR A 258 -0.32 -1.35 12.03
C THR A 258 1.10 -0.93 12.40
N GLN A 259 2.09 -1.59 11.81
CA GLN A 259 3.49 -1.15 11.93
C GLN A 259 3.83 0.02 10.99
N TYR A 260 2.94 0.30 10.03
CA TYR A 260 3.02 1.39 9.07
C TYR A 260 2.14 2.56 9.53
N PHE A 261 2.21 3.74 8.90
CA PHE A 261 1.42 4.93 9.28
C PHE A 261 1.64 5.55 10.68
N GLY A 262 2.53 5.03 11.53
CA GLY A 262 2.84 5.65 12.82
C GLY A 262 3.25 7.13 12.71
N HIS A 263 3.94 7.49 11.61
CA HIS A 263 4.35 8.87 11.32
C HIS A 263 3.18 9.86 11.19
N LEU A 264 1.98 9.42 10.74
CA LEU A 264 0.79 10.28 10.69
C LEU A 264 0.43 10.82 12.08
N HIS A 265 0.56 9.99 13.12
CA HIS A 265 0.11 10.29 14.48
C HIS A 265 1.23 10.72 15.42
N GLU A 266 2.46 10.29 15.13
CA GLU A 266 3.62 10.60 15.95
C GLU A 266 4.35 11.86 15.47
N GLU A 267 4.35 12.11 14.16
CA GLU A 267 5.10 13.20 13.53
C GLU A 267 4.18 14.27 12.94
N LEU A 268 3.28 13.91 12.03
CA LEU A 268 2.42 14.87 11.33
C LEU A 268 1.33 15.45 12.23
N LYS A 269 0.70 14.62 13.07
CA LYS A 269 -0.34 15.01 14.04
C LYS A 269 -1.36 15.97 13.43
N PRO A 270 -2.04 15.57 12.35
CA PRO A 270 -3.01 16.44 11.70
C PRO A 270 -4.05 16.88 12.73
N THR A 271 -4.22 18.20 12.87
CA THR A 271 -5.30 18.76 13.71
C THR A 271 -6.64 18.71 12.99
N GLU A 272 -6.61 18.59 11.67
CA GLU A 272 -7.76 18.43 10.78
C GLU A 272 -7.35 17.49 9.64
N HIS A 273 -8.27 16.60 9.25
CA HIS A 273 -8.08 15.72 8.10
C HIS A 273 -8.59 16.39 6.82
N ARG A 274 -7.91 16.13 5.71
CA ARG A 274 -8.26 16.71 4.40
C ARG A 274 -8.15 15.67 3.31
N PHE A 275 -9.05 15.78 2.34
CA PHE A 275 -8.95 15.11 1.07
C PHE A 275 -8.63 16.13 -0.02
N SER A 276 -7.62 15.83 -0.84
CA SER A 276 -7.25 16.60 -2.03
C SER A 276 -7.50 15.72 -3.25
N THR A 277 -8.33 16.18 -4.18
CA THR A 277 -8.56 15.46 -5.46
C THR A 277 -7.26 15.32 -6.25
N ALA A 278 -7.19 14.33 -7.14
CA ALA A 278 -6.03 14.16 -8.01
C ALA A 278 -5.74 15.42 -8.86
N ASP A 279 -6.78 16.09 -9.37
CA ASP A 279 -6.65 17.36 -10.09
C ASP A 279 -6.00 18.47 -9.25
N GLN A 280 -6.34 18.56 -7.96
CA GLN A 280 -5.77 19.56 -7.06
C GLN A 280 -4.30 19.28 -6.75
N THR A 281 -3.92 18.01 -6.63
CA THR A 281 -2.57 17.60 -6.22
C THR A 281 -1.61 17.47 -7.40
N LEU A 282 -2.04 16.88 -8.51
CA LEU A 282 -1.22 16.60 -9.69
C LEU A 282 -1.35 17.68 -10.78
N GLY A 283 -2.34 18.56 -10.67
CA GLY A 283 -2.67 19.61 -11.64
C GLY A 283 -3.57 19.09 -12.76
N THR A 284 -4.53 19.91 -13.20
CA THR A 284 -5.62 19.49 -14.11
C THR A 284 -5.12 18.76 -15.36
N SER A 285 -5.56 17.52 -15.52
CA SER A 285 -5.28 16.74 -16.73
C SER A 285 -6.02 17.35 -17.93
N GLN A 286 -5.30 17.64 -19.02
CA GLN A 286 -5.93 18.05 -20.27
C GLN A 286 -6.47 16.80 -20.97
N ARG A 287 -7.71 16.41 -20.66
CA ARG A 287 -8.43 15.41 -21.48
C ARG A 287 -8.86 16.00 -22.82
#